data_AF-A0A7V5NAG2-F1
#
_entry.id   AF-A0A7V5NAG2-F1
#
_cell.length_a   1.000
_cell.length_b   1.000
_cell.length_c   1.000
_cell.angle_alpha   90.00
_cell.angle_beta   90.00
_cell.angle_gamma   90.00
#
_symmetry.space_group_name_H-M   'P 1'
#
loop_
_entity.id
_entity.type
_entity.pdbx_description
1 polymer ?
#
loop_
_entity_poly.entity_id
_entity_poly.type
_entity_poly.pdbx_seq_one_letter_code
_entity_poly.pdbx_strand_id
1 'polypeptide(L)'
;MRIAVASDHAGFDLKQEVVELLRKAGHEVVDFGTNSRESVDFVDFVYPAALAVSRGECERAILVDGAGYPSGIVANMLPHVYAAVANDVFSARLSREHSNTNVLCLGGKVIGGGVAAEIVSTWLEAKFLGGKYAARVAKVEAIAKRHKRSEEEQPRKVVTVQDVKDALQRKESLIMDASTILTPSVLDLIR
;
A
#
# COMPACT_ATOMS: atom_id res chain seq x y z
N MET A 1 7.84 -14.70 -2.38
CA MET A 1 6.58 -14.01 -2.10
C MET A 1 6.31 -13.02 -3.22
N ARG A 2 5.04 -12.74 -3.51
CA ARG A 2 4.62 -11.65 -4.41
C ARG A 2 4.34 -10.39 -3.59
N ILE A 3 5.09 -9.32 -3.85
CA ILE A 3 5.09 -8.09 -3.06
C ILE A 3 4.71 -6.91 -3.95
N ALA A 4 3.63 -6.21 -3.58
CA ALA A 4 3.26 -4.95 -4.20
C ALA A 4 4.17 -3.83 -3.68
N VAL A 5 4.57 -2.92 -4.56
CA VAL A 5 5.24 -1.68 -4.16
C VAL A 5 4.57 -0.49 -4.82
N ALA A 6 4.50 0.61 -4.09
CA ALA A 6 4.05 1.88 -4.64
C ALA A 6 4.69 3.06 -3.92
N SER A 7 4.75 4.19 -4.62
CA SER A 7 5.12 5.47 -4.03
C SER A 7 4.47 6.64 -4.74
N ASP A 8 4.50 7.80 -4.10
CA ASP A 8 4.47 9.06 -4.82
C ASP A 8 5.88 9.47 -5.27
N HIS A 9 5.98 10.68 -5.79
CA HIS A 9 7.23 11.29 -6.23
C HIS A 9 8.23 11.53 -5.09
N ALA A 10 7.76 11.78 -3.87
CA ALA A 10 8.61 11.96 -2.71
C ALA A 10 9.23 10.65 -2.22
N GLY A 11 8.55 9.52 -2.44
CA GLY A 11 9.04 8.18 -2.13
C GLY A 11 9.74 7.47 -3.28
N PHE A 12 9.78 8.05 -4.49
CA PHE A 12 10.21 7.37 -5.72
C PHE A 12 11.61 6.76 -5.62
N ASP A 13 12.61 7.54 -5.19
CA ASP A 13 13.99 7.08 -5.13
C ASP A 13 14.16 5.93 -4.13
N LEU A 14 13.59 6.08 -2.92
CA LEU A 14 13.63 5.03 -1.91
C LEU A 14 12.87 3.77 -2.35
N LYS A 15 11.75 3.91 -3.08
CA LYS A 15 11.03 2.77 -3.67
C LYS A 15 11.93 2.01 -4.64
N GLN A 16 12.70 2.67 -5.50
CA GLN A 16 13.59 1.98 -6.45
C GLN A 16 14.62 1.13 -5.70
N GLU A 17 15.23 1.66 -4.64
CA GLU A 17 16.16 0.90 -3.80
C GLU A 17 15.49 -0.30 -3.13
N VAL A 18 14.27 -0.13 -2.62
CA VAL A 18 13.47 -1.23 -2.06
C VAL A 18 13.16 -2.29 -3.12
N VAL A 19 12.76 -1.89 -4.34
CA VAL A 19 12.50 -2.81 -5.44
C VAL A 19 13.73 -3.67 -5.75
N GLU A 20 14.90 -3.06 -5.83
CA GLU A 20 16.15 -3.78 -6.05
C GLU A 20 16.44 -4.77 -4.93
N LEU A 21 16.29 -4.35 -3.67
CA LEU A 21 16.48 -5.20 -2.49
C LEU A 21 15.56 -6.42 -2.54
N LEU A 22 14.26 -6.21 -2.79
CA LEU A 22 13.26 -7.27 -2.85
C LEU A 22 13.57 -8.27 -3.98
N ARG A 23 13.96 -7.78 -5.16
CA ARG A 23 14.33 -8.64 -6.29
C ARG A 23 15.60 -9.44 -5.98
N LYS A 24 16.61 -8.82 -5.38
CA LYS A 24 17.85 -9.50 -4.92
C LYS A 24 17.54 -10.59 -3.87
N ALA A 25 16.53 -10.38 -3.03
CA ALA A 25 16.05 -11.36 -2.06
C ALA A 25 15.16 -12.47 -2.68
N GLY A 26 14.97 -12.48 -4.00
CA GLY A 26 14.20 -13.53 -4.70
C GLY A 26 12.68 -13.38 -4.61
N HIS A 27 12.17 -12.18 -4.33
CA HIS A 27 10.74 -11.89 -4.36
C HIS A 27 10.25 -11.46 -5.74
N GLU A 28 9.01 -11.82 -6.06
CA GLU A 28 8.31 -11.26 -7.21
C GLU A 28 7.78 -9.88 -6.83
N VAL A 29 8.18 -8.84 -7.55
CA VAL A 29 7.80 -7.45 -7.24
C VAL A 29 6.82 -6.93 -8.28
N VAL A 30 5.65 -6.51 -7.82
CA VAL A 30 4.63 -5.82 -8.63
C VAL A 30 4.70 -4.33 -8.31
N ASP A 31 5.27 -3.55 -9.23
CA ASP A 31 5.43 -2.11 -9.07
C ASP A 31 4.21 -1.38 -9.64
N PHE A 32 3.43 -0.77 -8.76
CA PHE A 32 2.24 0.00 -9.13
C PHE A 32 2.57 1.44 -9.51
N GLY A 33 3.84 1.87 -9.40
CA GLY A 33 4.28 3.24 -9.64
C GLY A 33 4.38 4.07 -8.36
N THR A 34 4.65 5.37 -8.43
CA THR A 34 4.97 6.13 -9.64
C THR A 34 6.30 5.70 -10.28
N ASN A 35 6.52 6.12 -11.53
CA ASN A 35 7.69 5.75 -12.34
C ASN A 35 8.64 6.94 -12.62
N SER A 36 8.40 8.08 -11.97
CA SER A 36 9.22 9.29 -12.13
C SER A 36 9.23 10.14 -10.84
N ARG A 37 10.07 11.18 -10.83
CA ARG A 37 10.11 12.20 -9.78
C ARG A 37 9.08 13.33 -9.99
N GLU A 38 8.23 13.21 -11.01
CA GLU A 38 7.24 14.23 -11.33
C GLU A 38 6.12 14.23 -10.29
N SER A 39 5.61 15.41 -9.95
CA SER A 39 4.55 15.56 -8.96
C SER A 39 3.33 14.74 -9.36
N VAL A 40 2.85 13.94 -8.42
CA VAL A 40 1.69 13.06 -8.56
C VAL A 40 1.00 12.86 -7.22
N ASP A 41 -0.27 12.46 -7.25
CA ASP A 41 -1.02 12.11 -6.06
C ASP A 41 -0.73 10.66 -5.63
N PHE A 42 -0.28 10.48 -4.38
CA PHE A 42 0.08 9.17 -3.84
C PHE A 42 -1.06 8.15 -3.88
N VAL A 43 -2.31 8.61 -3.74
CA VAL A 43 -3.51 7.75 -3.68
C VAL A 43 -3.67 6.93 -4.96
N ASP A 44 -3.32 7.48 -6.13
CA ASP A 44 -3.45 6.79 -7.42
C ASP A 44 -2.57 5.54 -7.53
N PHE A 45 -1.51 5.45 -6.73
CA PHE A 45 -0.57 4.32 -6.73
C PHE A 45 -0.71 3.46 -5.47
N VAL A 46 -0.91 4.09 -4.31
CA VAL A 46 -1.04 3.39 -3.04
C VAL A 46 -2.34 2.59 -2.95
N TYR A 47 -3.46 3.14 -3.42
CA TYR A 47 -4.75 2.44 -3.40
C TYR A 47 -4.70 1.11 -4.17
N PRO A 48 -4.30 1.06 -5.46
CA PRO A 48 -4.27 -0.21 -6.20
C PRO A 48 -3.26 -1.21 -5.60
N ALA A 49 -2.11 -0.75 -5.09
CA ALA A 49 -1.14 -1.63 -4.43
C ALA A 49 -1.69 -2.25 -3.14
N ALA A 50 -2.34 -1.46 -2.29
CA ALA A 50 -2.98 -1.96 -1.07
C ALA A 50 -4.20 -2.84 -1.39
N LEU A 51 -4.93 -2.53 -2.47
CA LEU A 51 -6.06 -3.33 -2.94
C LEU A 51 -5.61 -4.71 -3.43
N ALA A 52 -4.46 -4.81 -4.09
CA ALA A 52 -3.88 -6.11 -4.46
C ALA A 52 -3.62 -7.00 -3.23
N VAL A 53 -3.18 -6.42 -2.11
CA VAL A 53 -3.03 -7.17 -0.85
C VAL A 53 -4.39 -7.53 -0.25
N SER A 54 -5.33 -6.58 -0.24
CA SER A 54 -6.71 -6.79 0.23
C SER A 54 -7.41 -7.95 -0.49
N ARG A 55 -7.16 -8.09 -1.79
CA ARG A 55 -7.71 -9.14 -2.66
C ARG A 55 -6.92 -10.45 -2.66
N GLY A 56 -5.77 -10.51 -1.98
CA GLY A 56 -4.88 -11.67 -1.98
C GLY A 56 -4.10 -11.88 -3.28
N GLU A 57 -4.07 -10.89 -4.17
CA GLU A 57 -3.26 -10.90 -5.40
C GLU A 57 -1.77 -10.71 -5.11
N CYS A 58 -1.44 -10.00 -4.02
CA CYS A 58 -0.11 -9.88 -3.44
C CYS A 58 -0.15 -10.31 -1.97
N GLU A 59 0.92 -10.95 -1.50
CA GLU A 59 1.00 -11.40 -0.10
C GLU A 59 1.29 -10.25 0.86
N ARG A 60 2.06 -9.26 0.40
CA ARG A 60 2.48 -8.10 1.17
C ARG A 60 2.61 -6.85 0.29
N ALA A 61 2.64 -5.67 0.89
CA ALA A 61 3.05 -4.45 0.21
C ALA A 61 4.08 -3.63 0.98
N ILE A 62 4.92 -2.90 0.24
CA ILE A 62 5.78 -1.83 0.77
C ILE A 62 5.43 -0.53 0.06
N LEU A 63 4.96 0.45 0.82
CA LEU A 63 4.46 1.73 0.32
C LEU A 63 5.39 2.83 0.79
N VAL A 64 5.73 3.77 -0.08
CA VAL A 64 6.65 4.86 0.24
C VAL A 64 6.03 6.19 -0.14
N ASP A 65 5.89 7.10 0.81
CA ASP A 65 5.58 8.50 0.52
C ASP A 65 6.58 9.41 1.24
N GLY A 66 6.38 10.73 1.27
CA GLY A 66 7.28 11.62 1.98
C GLY A 66 7.52 11.24 3.46
N ALA A 67 6.49 10.86 4.21
CA ALA A 67 6.56 10.60 5.65
C ALA A 67 6.16 9.16 6.06
N GLY A 68 5.53 8.42 5.16
CA GLY A 68 4.99 7.07 5.31
C GLY A 68 3.55 7.01 5.84
N TYR A 69 3.10 7.99 6.63
CA TYR A 69 1.77 7.93 7.25
C TYR A 69 0.59 8.11 6.28
N PRO A 70 0.62 9.00 5.25
CA PRO A 70 -0.47 9.11 4.28
C PRO A 70 -0.78 7.77 3.61
N SER A 71 0.25 7.03 3.19
CA SER A 71 0.07 5.70 2.59
C SER A 71 -0.56 4.72 3.58
N GLY A 72 -0.16 4.78 4.85
CA GLY A 72 -0.73 3.95 5.91
C GLY A 72 -2.21 4.25 6.18
N ILE A 73 -2.64 5.51 6.06
CA ILE A 73 -4.06 5.89 6.18
C ILE A 73 -4.87 5.22 5.06
N VAL A 74 -4.45 5.36 3.80
CA VAL A 74 -5.18 4.78 2.66
C VAL A 74 -5.23 3.26 2.74
N ALA A 75 -4.10 2.62 3.00
CA ALA A 75 -4.00 1.16 3.05
C ALA A 75 -4.92 0.56 4.12
N ASN A 76 -4.96 1.14 5.33
CA ASN A 76 -5.80 0.65 6.44
C ASN A 76 -7.30 0.86 6.25
N MET A 77 -7.74 1.60 5.22
CA MET A 77 -9.17 1.69 4.86
C MET A 77 -9.68 0.41 4.18
N LEU A 78 -8.76 -0.43 3.68
CA LEU A 78 -9.11 -1.63 2.94
C LEU A 78 -9.29 -2.84 3.85
N PRO A 79 -10.27 -3.71 3.54
CA PRO A 79 -10.46 -4.93 4.31
C PRO A 79 -9.23 -5.82 4.18
N HIS A 80 -8.89 -6.56 5.25
CA HIS A 80 -7.77 -7.49 5.29
C HIS A 80 -6.37 -6.84 5.15
N VAL A 81 -6.28 -5.51 5.18
CA VAL A 81 -5.01 -4.78 5.15
C VAL A 81 -4.69 -4.22 6.53
N TYR A 82 -3.48 -4.48 7.00
CA TYR A 82 -2.93 -3.97 8.24
C TYR A 82 -1.57 -3.36 7.95
N ALA A 83 -1.58 -2.05 7.73
CA ALA A 83 -0.41 -1.26 7.39
C ALA A 83 0.23 -0.66 8.64
N ALA A 84 1.54 -0.85 8.79
CA ALA A 84 2.35 -0.19 9.80
C ALA A 84 3.28 0.84 9.14
N VAL A 85 3.34 2.04 9.73
CA VAL A 85 4.33 3.05 9.39
C VAL A 85 5.55 2.80 10.28
N ALA A 86 6.70 2.49 9.69
CA ALA A 86 7.91 2.21 10.47
C ALA A 86 9.14 2.80 9.79
N ASN A 87 9.73 3.81 10.44
CA ASN A 87 10.96 4.48 10.01
C ASN A 87 12.15 4.06 10.89
N ASP A 88 12.02 2.95 11.60
CA ASP A 88 13.06 2.34 12.43
C ASP A 88 12.87 0.81 12.50
N VAL A 89 13.97 0.10 12.75
CA VAL A 89 14.03 -1.37 12.73
C VAL A 89 13.18 -2.00 13.84
N PHE A 90 13.10 -1.34 15.00
CA PHE A 90 12.37 -1.84 16.15
C PHE A 90 10.86 -1.87 15.87
N SER A 91 10.31 -0.75 15.39
CA SER A 91 8.91 -0.62 14.99
C SER A 91 8.55 -1.58 13.87
N ALA A 92 9.41 -1.74 12.87
CA ALA A 92 9.20 -2.70 11.78
C ALA A 92 9.10 -4.14 12.29
N ARG A 93 10.06 -4.59 13.11
CA ARG A 93 10.05 -5.92 13.72
C ARG A 93 8.77 -6.14 14.53
N LEU A 94 8.45 -5.23 15.45
CA LEU A 94 7.29 -5.37 16.32
C LEU A 94 5.97 -5.33 15.56
N SER A 95 5.89 -4.56 14.47
CA SER A 95 4.69 -4.53 13.64
C SER A 95 4.34 -5.92 13.09
N ARG A 96 5.35 -6.74 12.76
CA ARG A 96 5.14 -8.13 12.31
C ARG A 96 4.93 -9.08 13.46
N GLU A 97 5.80 -9.03 14.46
CA GLU A 97 5.77 -9.95 15.60
C GLU A 97 4.49 -9.82 16.42
N HIS A 98 4.01 -8.58 16.63
CA HIS A 98 2.88 -8.28 17.52
C HIS A 98 1.56 -8.03 16.78
N SER A 99 1.61 -7.52 15.55
CA SER A 99 0.39 -7.10 14.83
C SER A 99 0.18 -7.85 13.52
N ASN A 100 1.09 -8.76 13.15
CA ASN A 100 1.03 -9.51 11.89
C ASN A 100 0.76 -8.63 10.65
N THR A 101 1.38 -7.45 10.60
CA THR A 101 1.14 -6.51 9.49
C THR A 101 1.51 -7.12 8.14
N ASN A 102 0.72 -6.83 7.11
CA ASN A 102 0.95 -7.26 5.74
C ASN A 102 1.29 -6.10 4.81
N VAL A 103 1.27 -4.87 5.31
CA VAL A 103 1.74 -3.69 4.60
C VAL A 103 2.73 -2.91 5.47
N LEU A 104 3.85 -2.49 4.89
CA LEU A 104 4.86 -1.63 5.50
C LEU A 104 4.88 -0.29 4.78
N CYS A 105 4.76 0.81 5.52
CA CYS A 105 4.84 2.16 4.98
C CYS A 105 6.12 2.86 5.46
N LEU A 106 6.85 3.47 4.53
CA LEU A 106 8.13 4.13 4.76
C LEU A 106 8.08 5.61 4.36
N GLY A 107 8.81 6.46 5.05
CA GLY A 107 8.98 7.87 4.71
C GLY A 107 10.25 8.12 3.91
N GLY A 108 10.13 8.35 2.61
CA GLY A 108 11.22 8.69 1.69
C GLY A 108 11.98 9.97 2.03
N LYS A 109 11.36 10.90 2.77
CA LYS A 109 12.02 12.11 3.31
C LYS A 109 12.51 11.94 4.75
N VAL A 110 12.25 10.80 5.37
CA VAL A 110 12.52 10.54 6.80
C VAL A 110 13.77 9.67 6.97
N ILE A 111 13.95 8.67 6.10
CA ILE A 111 15.05 7.69 6.20
C ILE A 111 15.80 7.58 4.88
N GLY A 112 17.08 7.21 4.96
CA GLY A 112 17.90 6.88 3.80
C GLY A 112 17.86 5.39 3.45
N GLY A 113 18.34 5.06 2.25
CA GLY A 113 18.38 3.72 1.67
C GLY A 113 18.91 2.61 2.57
N GLY A 114 20.08 2.84 3.20
CA GLY A 114 20.68 1.85 4.10
C GLY A 114 19.80 1.49 5.29
N VAL A 115 19.16 2.49 5.91
CA VAL A 115 18.21 2.28 7.02
C VAL A 115 16.96 1.58 6.52
N ALA A 116 16.42 2.00 5.37
CA ALA A 116 15.26 1.35 4.77
C ALA A 116 15.53 -0.12 4.43
N ALA A 117 16.73 -0.47 3.95
CA ALA A 117 17.08 -1.85 3.65
C ALA A 117 17.06 -2.75 4.90
N GLU A 118 17.56 -2.24 6.03
CA GLU A 118 17.53 -2.97 7.31
C GLU A 118 16.10 -3.13 7.83
N ILE A 119 15.29 -2.06 7.74
CA ILE A 119 13.87 -2.06 8.12
C ILE A 119 13.09 -3.09 7.29
N VAL A 120 13.23 -3.05 5.96
CA VAL A 120 12.54 -3.94 5.03
C VAL A 120 12.94 -5.39 5.28
N SER A 121 14.24 -5.67 5.39
CA SER A 121 14.74 -7.04 5.65
C SER A 121 14.19 -7.57 6.99
N THR A 122 14.28 -6.75 8.04
CA THR A 122 13.76 -7.10 9.37
C THR A 122 12.26 -7.39 9.35
N TRP A 123 11.47 -6.57 8.65
CA TRP A 123 10.03 -6.77 8.52
C TRP A 123 9.68 -8.01 7.68
N LEU A 124 10.46 -8.32 6.65
CA LEU A 124 10.22 -9.51 5.83
C LEU A 124 10.47 -10.80 6.62
N GLU A 125 11.56 -10.83 7.39
CA GLU A 125 12.04 -11.98 8.16
C GLU A 125 11.29 -12.19 9.49
N ALA A 126 10.80 -11.11 10.11
CA ALA A 126 10.08 -11.18 11.37
C ALA A 126 8.85 -12.11 11.29
N LYS A 127 8.73 -12.99 12.28
CA LYS A 127 7.66 -13.99 12.37
C LYS A 127 6.61 -13.55 13.37
N PHE A 128 5.34 -13.69 13.01
CA PHE A 128 4.25 -13.41 13.93
C PHE A 128 4.29 -14.36 15.14
N LEU A 129 4.24 -13.81 16.36
CA LEU A 129 4.44 -14.58 17.58
C LEU A 129 3.19 -15.29 18.09
N GLY A 130 2.01 -14.97 17.56
CA GLY A 130 0.75 -15.59 18.00
C GLY A 130 0.42 -15.33 19.48
N GLY A 131 -0.15 -16.30 20.18
CA GLY A 131 -0.48 -16.21 21.60
C GLY A 131 -1.31 -14.96 21.96
N LYS A 132 -0.83 -14.16 22.93
CA LYS A 132 -1.50 -12.91 23.34
C LYS A 132 -1.64 -11.90 22.19
N TYR A 133 -0.77 -11.95 21.19
CA TYR A 133 -0.79 -11.06 20.04
C TYR A 133 -1.88 -11.45 19.05
N ALA A 134 -2.08 -12.75 18.80
CA ALA A 134 -3.21 -13.25 18.01
C ALA A 134 -4.56 -12.81 18.59
N ALA A 135 -4.72 -12.89 19.91
CA ALA A 135 -5.93 -12.41 20.58
C ALA A 135 -6.17 -10.90 20.39
N ARG A 136 -5.11 -10.09 20.23
CA ARG A 136 -5.23 -8.65 19.96
C ARG A 136 -5.53 -8.38 18.49
N VAL A 137 -4.88 -9.08 17.57
CA VAL A 137 -5.17 -8.99 16.13
C VAL A 137 -6.64 -9.34 15.86
N ALA A 138 -7.16 -10.41 16.47
CA ALA A 138 -8.57 -10.78 16.35
C ALA A 138 -9.54 -9.68 16.85
N LYS A 139 -9.15 -8.89 17.86
CA LYS A 139 -9.95 -7.74 18.32
C LYS A 139 -9.92 -6.59 17.31
N VAL A 140 -8.78 -6.32 16.68
CA VAL A 140 -8.66 -5.32 15.62
C VAL A 140 -9.52 -5.72 14.41
N GLU A 141 -9.45 -6.99 14.00
CA GLU A 141 -10.30 -7.57 12.95
C GLU A 141 -11.79 -7.41 13.28
N ALA A 142 -12.19 -7.70 14.52
CA ALA A 142 -13.57 -7.55 14.96
C ALA A 142 -14.05 -6.08 14.93
N ILE A 143 -13.18 -5.12 15.31
CA ILE A 143 -13.47 -3.68 15.21
C ILE A 143 -13.66 -3.28 13.75
N ALA A 144 -12.75 -3.68 12.87
CA ALA A 144 -12.85 -3.39 11.44
C ALA A 144 -14.14 -3.96 10.84
N LYS A 145 -14.50 -5.21 11.18
CA LYS A 145 -15.75 -5.84 10.73
C LYS A 145 -17.00 -5.12 11.27
N ARG A 146 -16.98 -4.70 12.55
CA ARG A 146 -18.10 -3.99 13.19
C ARG A 146 -18.39 -2.65 12.52
N HIS A 147 -17.36 -1.95 12.04
CA HIS A 147 -17.48 -0.63 11.43
C HIS A 147 -17.42 -0.67 9.89
N LYS A 148 -17.44 -1.87 9.28
CA LYS A 148 -17.57 -2.00 7.84
C LYS A 148 -18.94 -1.48 7.42
N ARG A 149 -18.97 -0.42 6.59
CA ARG A 149 -20.21 0.08 5.98
C ARG A 149 -20.86 -1.02 5.15
N SER A 150 -22.19 -1.05 5.15
CA SER A 150 -22.96 -2.02 4.37
C SER A 150 -22.75 -1.80 2.87
N GLU A 151 -22.97 -2.83 2.05
CA GLU A 151 -22.89 -2.69 0.58
C GLU A 151 -23.92 -1.69 0.02
N GLU A 152 -25.01 -1.45 0.76
CA GLU A 152 -26.05 -0.48 0.44
C GLU A 152 -25.60 0.98 0.72
N GLU A 153 -24.51 1.18 1.47
CA GLU A 153 -23.88 2.47 1.79
C GLU A 153 -22.53 2.64 1.06
N GLN A 154 -22.35 1.96 -0.07
CA GLN A 154 -21.09 1.98 -0.80
C GLN A 154 -20.64 3.42 -1.11
N PRO A 155 -19.38 3.76 -0.81
CA PRO A 155 -18.86 5.07 -1.14
C PRO A 155 -18.89 5.28 -2.66
N ARG A 156 -19.03 6.55 -3.03
CA ARG A 156 -18.79 7.07 -4.37
C ARG A 156 -17.65 6.30 -5.06
N LYS A 157 -17.90 5.77 -6.26
CA LYS A 157 -16.89 5.08 -7.07
C LYS A 157 -15.69 6.02 -7.26
N VAL A 158 -14.51 5.64 -6.78
CA VAL A 158 -13.28 6.39 -7.04
C VAL A 158 -12.64 5.77 -8.28
N VAL A 159 -12.39 6.58 -9.30
CA VAL A 159 -11.66 6.16 -10.49
C VAL A 159 -10.25 6.71 -10.36
N THR A 160 -9.28 5.80 -10.38
CA THR A 160 -7.85 6.08 -10.34
C THR A 160 -7.25 6.05 -11.75
N VAL A 161 -6.02 6.54 -11.88
CA VAL A 161 -5.26 6.45 -13.16
C VAL A 161 -5.10 5.00 -13.60
N GLN A 162 -4.95 4.07 -12.65
CA GLN A 162 -4.81 2.65 -12.97
C GLN A 162 -6.10 2.07 -13.55
N ASP A 163 -7.26 2.45 -13.02
CA ASP A 163 -8.55 2.00 -13.56
C ASP A 163 -8.72 2.41 -15.03
N VAL A 164 -8.30 3.64 -15.37
CA VAL A 164 -8.32 4.13 -16.75
C VAL A 164 -7.39 3.32 -17.66
N LYS A 165 -6.16 3.04 -17.21
CA LYS A 165 -5.20 2.23 -17.96
C LYS A 165 -5.69 0.81 -18.20
N ASP A 166 -6.26 0.18 -17.18
CA ASP A 166 -6.80 -1.18 -17.27
C ASP A 166 -7.96 -1.26 -18.27
N ALA A 167 -8.89 -0.29 -18.22
CA ALA A 167 -10.00 -0.21 -19.15
C ALA A 167 -9.54 -0.04 -20.60
N LEU A 168 -8.56 0.85 -20.84
CA LEU A 168 -7.95 1.03 -22.16
C LEU A 168 -7.31 -0.25 -22.68
N GLN A 169 -6.58 -0.97 -21.83
CA GLN A 169 -5.93 -2.23 -22.20
C GLN A 169 -6.95 -3.31 -22.57
N ARG A 170 -8.09 -3.35 -21.86
CA ARG A 170 -9.19 -4.30 -22.12
C ARG A 170 -10.14 -3.85 -23.23
N LYS A 171 -9.98 -2.64 -23.77
CA LYS A 171 -10.93 -2.00 -24.70
C LYS A 171 -12.36 -1.93 -24.13
N GLU A 172 -12.47 -1.69 -22.83
CA GLU A 172 -13.72 -1.58 -22.09
C GLU A 172 -14.06 -0.11 -21.81
N SER A 173 -15.36 0.21 -21.76
CA SER A 173 -15.82 1.54 -21.35
C SER A 173 -15.89 1.64 -19.82
N LEU A 174 -15.30 2.70 -19.28
CA LEU A 174 -15.53 3.10 -17.88
C LEU A 174 -16.83 3.91 -17.80
N ILE A 175 -17.88 3.29 -17.26
CA ILE A 175 -19.12 4.00 -16.94
C ILE A 175 -18.92 4.75 -15.63
N MET A 176 -19.20 6.04 -15.68
CA MET A 176 -19.10 6.99 -14.58
C MET A 176 -20.44 7.69 -14.40
N ASP A 177 -20.80 7.96 -13.15
CA ASP A 177 -21.99 8.71 -12.78
C ASP A 177 -21.63 9.99 -12.01
N ALA A 178 -22.64 10.80 -11.68
CA ALA A 178 -22.44 12.05 -10.94
C ALA A 178 -21.87 11.86 -9.53
N SER A 179 -21.85 10.63 -9.01
CA SER A 179 -21.27 10.28 -7.73
C SER A 179 -19.81 9.86 -7.86
N THR A 180 -19.28 9.63 -9.06
CA THR A 180 -17.92 9.15 -9.28
C THR A 180 -16.89 10.23 -8.93
N ILE A 181 -15.90 9.88 -8.09
CA ILE A 181 -14.78 10.76 -7.72
C ILE A 181 -13.64 10.53 -8.71
N LEU A 182 -13.20 11.60 -9.37
CA LEU A 182 -11.98 11.63 -10.18
C LEU A 182 -10.84 12.26 -9.40
N THR A 183 -9.70 11.59 -9.35
CA THR A 183 -8.48 12.20 -8.82
C THR A 183 -7.95 13.28 -9.79
N PRO A 184 -7.22 14.30 -9.31
CA PRO A 184 -6.59 15.30 -10.17
C PRO A 184 -5.77 14.67 -11.31
N SER A 185 -4.98 13.63 -11.03
CA SER A 185 -4.22 12.91 -12.05
C SER A 185 -5.10 12.29 -13.15
N VAL A 186 -6.30 11.80 -12.80
CA VAL A 186 -7.25 11.29 -13.80
C VAL A 186 -7.85 12.43 -14.62
N LEU A 187 -8.20 13.54 -13.97
CA LEU A 187 -8.71 14.73 -14.67
C LEU A 187 -7.72 15.26 -15.70
N ASP A 188 -6.43 15.24 -15.39
CA ASP A 188 -5.39 15.69 -16.32
C ASP A 188 -5.18 14.70 -17.48
N LEU A 189 -5.42 13.40 -17.27
CA LEU A 189 -5.31 12.38 -18.31
C LEU A 189 -6.43 12.45 -19.37
N ILE A 190 -7.62 12.91 -18.99
CA ILE A 190 -8.83 12.93 -19.85
C ILE A 190 -9.13 14.29 -20.50
N ARG A 191 -8.27 15.29 -20.26
CA ARG A 191 -8.32 16.61 -20.92
C ARG A 191 -7.56 16.59 -22.24
#